data_AF-A0A8J3RAU2-F1
#
_entry.id   AF-A0A8J3RAU2-F1
#
_cell.length_a   1.000
_cell.length_b   1.000
_cell.length_c   1.000
_cell.angle_alpha   90.00
_cell.angle_beta   90.00
_cell.angle_gamma   90.00
#
_symmetry.space_group_name_H-M   'P 1'
#
loop_
_entity.id
_entity.type
_entity.pdbx_description
1 polymer ?
#
loop_
_entity_poly.entity_id
_entity_poly.type
_entity_poly.pdbx_seq_one_letter_code
_entity_poly.pdbx_strand_id
1 'polypeptide(L)'
;MAVATATLPLMAALPANASVSANASVSVNAETDPTTEVQQIGPGQYLADAKTFEISVSDVSVGSIGRRHSVAAVDGALAQPKSVPAARTDLSVFGPGWQAEFLGGMTSRKLESQNGAILVTDLASGETDRYEPRGGVAFPGGGEVNRYEAADGSKISETTRWDSAAGAMRTTISETIPVDPGSIEEGDEGFTDESGDPISAGDLALTYSWEQVGTQGDTWRVTGVGQKAFGASSVRYDSQGRVSTVTAPAAGDEPGSVLAFHYATSTTATAAAFGDYAGRLKDITLSYGSETPVTVARYGYDAAGLLRTAADTREGVSEQATYAYDSAGRLSSVDSPAQGSWQLTFTGQSAAPSATSSTPAPPRPVPTAEPAPVPGGDPTAGGPPPGDLTGDDITGTLAYPRHCWAAVHWMWYSRSGCAAWAAHYGWRYPYWKRLPTGYWVVGINHDHCTKSPDRPSGFDFRSACDMHDYGYGVIGNTYKGYGYYLDRNRKAEVDNLFYITLRDWTCTAYRKSGSCKRIAYVYWKFVRAKGNPKNGAKRT
;
A
#
# COMPACT_ATOMS: atom_id res chain seq x y z
N MET A 1 28.93 84.61 -20.74
CA MET A 1 29.19 85.04 -22.13
C MET A 1 29.33 83.77 -22.95
N ALA A 2 28.26 83.35 -23.65
CA ALA A 2 28.10 83.50 -25.10
C ALA A 2 29.12 82.58 -25.83
N VAL A 3 28.77 81.58 -26.64
CA VAL A 3 27.99 81.60 -27.89
C VAL A 3 27.79 80.12 -28.31
N ALA A 4 26.57 79.60 -28.33
CA ALA A 4 25.80 79.10 -29.49
C ALA A 4 26.55 78.72 -30.80
N THR A 5 26.32 77.51 -31.32
CA THR A 5 26.03 77.10 -32.75
C THR A 5 26.62 75.71 -33.06
N ALA A 6 25.77 74.70 -33.28
CA ALA A 6 25.33 74.14 -34.58
C ALA A 6 26.39 73.16 -35.13
N THR A 7 26.10 71.90 -35.49
CA THR A 7 25.12 71.40 -36.47
C THR A 7 24.97 69.87 -36.36
N LEU A 8 23.74 69.36 -36.55
CA LEU A 8 23.41 68.02 -37.08
C LEU A 8 23.70 68.00 -38.61
N PRO A 9 23.85 66.84 -39.34
CA PRO A 9 22.99 65.66 -39.18
C PRO A 9 23.56 64.25 -39.52
N LEU A 10 22.73 63.24 -39.21
CA LEU A 10 22.46 61.97 -39.92
C LEU A 10 23.61 61.03 -40.34
N MET A 11 23.67 59.83 -39.76
CA MET A 11 22.99 58.64 -40.31
C MET A 11 23.13 57.41 -39.40
N ALA A 12 22.10 56.59 -39.45
CA ALA A 12 21.80 55.45 -38.60
C ALA A 12 22.72 54.23 -38.77
N ALA A 13 22.97 53.52 -37.67
CA ALA A 13 22.85 52.06 -37.61
C ALA A 13 22.68 51.60 -36.14
N LEU A 14 21.72 50.70 -35.95
CA LEU A 14 21.10 50.17 -34.72
C LEU A 14 22.06 49.62 -33.64
N PRO A 15 21.70 49.74 -32.33
CA PRO A 15 22.39 49.04 -31.26
C PRO A 15 21.77 47.66 -30.97
N ALA A 16 22.63 46.65 -30.82
CA ALA A 16 22.27 45.37 -30.20
C ALA A 16 22.16 45.56 -28.68
N ASN A 17 20.95 45.73 -28.18
CA ASN A 17 20.65 45.63 -26.75
C ASN A 17 20.56 44.15 -26.35
N ALA A 18 21.63 43.64 -25.75
CA ALA A 18 21.56 42.44 -24.92
C ALA A 18 20.97 42.84 -23.55
N SER A 19 19.63 42.82 -23.45
CA SER A 19 18.93 42.86 -22.18
C SER A 19 19.10 41.50 -21.49
N VAL A 20 19.79 41.51 -20.35
CA VAL A 20 19.83 40.40 -19.38
C VAL A 20 18.41 40.23 -18.83
N SER A 21 17.66 39.28 -19.39
CA SER A 21 16.44 38.77 -18.77
C SER A 21 16.82 37.77 -17.69
N ALA A 22 16.71 38.19 -16.43
CA ALA A 22 16.68 37.28 -15.30
C ALA A 22 15.42 36.39 -15.43
N ASN A 23 15.59 35.17 -15.93
CA ASN A 23 14.59 34.13 -15.81
C ASN A 23 14.52 33.70 -14.34
N ALA A 24 13.59 34.30 -13.60
CA ALA A 24 13.03 33.66 -12.42
C ALA A 24 12.20 32.48 -12.90
N SER A 25 12.82 31.30 -12.96
CA SER A 25 12.10 30.03 -13.02
C SER A 25 11.39 29.83 -11.68
N VAL A 26 10.14 30.27 -11.61
CA VAL A 26 9.24 29.89 -10.51
C VAL A 26 9.01 28.40 -10.66
N SER A 27 9.60 27.60 -9.78
CA SER A 27 9.35 26.17 -9.65
C SER A 27 7.87 25.98 -9.33
N VAL A 28 7.11 25.49 -10.30
CA VAL A 28 5.74 25.06 -10.08
C VAL A 28 5.82 23.73 -9.32
N ASN A 29 5.27 23.70 -8.10
CA ASN A 29 5.08 22.55 -7.19
C ASN A 29 6.20 22.19 -6.18
N ALA A 30 6.58 23.12 -5.32
CA ALA A 30 7.33 22.81 -4.08
C ALA A 30 6.54 21.97 -3.04
N GLU A 31 5.26 21.65 -3.29
CA GLU A 31 4.36 20.97 -2.34
C GLU A 31 4.24 19.46 -2.56
N THR A 32 4.72 18.96 -3.70
CA THR A 32 4.69 17.53 -4.10
C THR A 32 6.08 16.92 -4.18
N ASP A 33 7.13 17.63 -3.75
CA ASP A 33 8.46 17.05 -3.63
C ASP A 33 8.53 16.13 -2.39
N PRO A 34 9.32 15.04 -2.46
CA PRO A 34 9.62 14.23 -1.29
C PRO A 34 10.35 15.11 -0.27
N THR A 35 9.68 15.43 0.83
CA THR A 35 10.11 16.41 1.82
C THR A 35 10.16 15.84 3.23
N THR A 36 9.57 14.67 3.44
CA THR A 36 9.63 13.95 4.72
C THR A 36 10.94 13.17 4.80
N GLU A 37 11.70 13.37 5.87
CA GLU A 37 12.90 12.58 6.12
C GLU A 37 12.51 11.17 6.59
N VAL A 38 12.71 10.20 5.71
CA VAL A 38 12.47 8.78 5.94
C VAL A 38 13.80 8.03 5.91
N GLN A 39 14.11 7.32 6.98
CA GLN A 39 15.31 6.49 7.06
C GLN A 39 14.92 5.01 7.12
N GLN A 40 15.40 4.20 6.19
CA GLN A 40 15.29 2.75 6.32
C GLN A 40 16.21 2.27 7.46
N ILE A 41 15.64 1.56 8.44
CA ILE A 41 16.38 0.97 9.56
C ILE A 41 15.98 -0.51 9.66
N GLY A 42 16.88 -1.38 9.20
CA GLY A 42 16.65 -2.82 9.16
C GLY A 42 15.36 -3.19 8.39
N PRO A 43 14.41 -3.91 9.01
CA PRO A 43 13.17 -4.34 8.37
C PRO A 43 12.10 -3.23 8.30
N GLY A 44 12.36 -2.06 8.89
CA GLY A 44 11.38 -0.98 9.01
C GLY A 44 11.89 0.37 8.51
N GLN A 45 11.12 1.40 8.79
CA GLN A 45 11.43 2.79 8.48
C GLN A 45 11.25 3.67 9.70
N TYR A 46 12.15 4.65 9.87
CA TYR A 46 12.03 5.71 10.85
C TYR A 46 11.59 6.99 10.17
N LEU A 47 10.46 7.52 10.64
CA LEU A 47 9.86 8.77 10.20
C LEU A 47 10.34 9.87 11.15
N ALA A 48 11.28 10.70 10.71
CA ALA A 48 11.95 11.66 11.60
C ALA A 48 10.97 12.70 12.17
N ASP A 49 10.07 13.23 11.33
CA ASP A 49 9.06 14.21 11.71
C ASP A 49 8.10 13.68 12.78
N ALA A 50 7.66 12.43 12.60
CA ALA A 50 6.77 11.76 13.54
C ALA A 50 7.50 11.13 14.74
N LYS A 51 8.85 11.14 14.74
CA LYS A 51 9.70 10.43 15.70
C LYS A 51 9.22 9.01 15.97
N THR A 52 8.87 8.31 14.90
CA THR A 52 8.20 7.00 14.95
C THR A 52 8.93 6.02 14.04
N PHE A 53 9.25 4.83 14.56
CA PHE A 53 9.75 3.70 13.79
C PHE A 53 8.62 2.72 13.50
N GLU A 54 8.50 2.26 12.25
CA GLU A 54 7.42 1.40 11.79
C GLU A 54 7.95 0.17 11.04
N ILE A 55 7.35 -0.99 11.33
CA ILE A 55 7.50 -2.22 10.56
C ILE A 55 6.12 -2.61 10.03
N SER A 56 5.95 -2.58 8.71
CA SER A 56 4.78 -3.10 8.01
C SER A 56 5.03 -4.53 7.55
N VAL A 57 4.04 -5.40 7.77
CA VAL A 57 4.06 -6.80 7.35
C VAL A 57 2.78 -7.11 6.59
N SER A 58 2.90 -7.73 5.41
CA SER A 58 1.76 -8.29 4.69
C SER A 58 1.56 -9.73 5.14
N ASP A 59 0.36 -10.07 5.60
CA ASP A 59 0.02 -11.44 6.03
C ASP A 59 -0.70 -12.21 4.90
N VAL A 60 -1.68 -11.57 4.24
CA VAL A 60 -2.43 -12.18 3.11
C VAL A 60 -2.58 -11.17 1.99
N SER A 61 -2.09 -11.51 0.79
CA SER A 61 -2.10 -10.60 -0.37
C SER A 61 -3.52 -10.31 -0.89
N VAL A 62 -4.38 -11.33 -0.90
CA VAL A 62 -5.80 -11.17 -1.18
C VAL A 62 -6.41 -10.30 -0.10
N GLY A 63 -7.19 -9.30 -0.50
CA GLY A 63 -7.78 -8.34 0.44
C GLY A 63 -6.76 -7.46 1.17
N SER A 64 -5.47 -7.49 0.79
CA SER A 64 -4.40 -6.69 1.40
C SER A 64 -4.46 -6.71 2.92
N ILE A 65 -4.39 -7.91 3.51
CA ILE A 65 -4.35 -8.06 4.97
C ILE A 65 -2.91 -7.97 5.42
N GLY A 66 -2.67 -7.05 6.35
CA GLY A 66 -1.38 -6.93 6.98
C GLY A 66 -1.49 -6.39 8.39
N ARG A 67 -0.35 -5.94 8.88
CA ARG A 67 -0.22 -5.37 10.21
C ARG A 67 1.00 -4.47 10.30
N ARG A 68 0.93 -3.54 11.24
CA ARG A 68 1.98 -2.56 11.50
C ARG A 68 2.37 -2.57 12.97
N HIS A 69 3.66 -2.65 13.23
CA HIS A 69 4.22 -2.36 14.55
C HIS A 69 4.88 -0.99 14.50
N SER A 70 4.40 -0.05 15.33
CA SER A 70 4.97 1.29 15.42
C SER A 70 5.51 1.53 16.83
N VAL A 71 6.69 2.13 16.94
CA VAL A 71 7.29 2.60 18.19
C VAL A 71 7.46 4.10 18.09
N ALA A 72 6.91 4.85 19.04
CA ALA A 72 6.99 6.31 19.05
C ALA A 72 7.82 6.80 20.25
N ALA A 73 8.54 7.91 20.04
CA ALA A 73 9.21 8.60 21.14
C ALA A 73 8.17 9.13 22.13
N VAL A 74 8.50 9.09 23.42
CA VAL A 74 7.64 9.62 24.49
C VAL A 74 8.47 10.61 25.31
N ASP A 75 7.98 11.82 25.47
CA ASP A 75 8.69 12.87 26.19
C ASP A 75 9.00 12.45 27.63
N GLY A 76 10.28 12.45 28.00
CA GLY A 76 10.70 12.10 29.35
C GLY A 76 10.69 10.60 29.67
N ALA A 77 10.32 9.72 28.73
CA ALA A 77 10.19 8.28 28.97
C ALA A 77 10.83 7.44 27.84
N LEU A 78 10.98 6.14 28.10
CA LEU A 78 11.41 5.21 27.04
C LEU A 78 10.40 5.24 25.90
N ALA A 79 10.88 5.22 24.64
CA ALA A 79 10.01 5.05 23.48
C ALA A 79 9.15 3.79 23.66
N GLN A 80 7.88 3.86 23.27
CA GLN A 80 6.89 2.80 23.50
C GLN A 80 6.21 2.38 22.20
N PRO A 81 5.71 1.14 22.11
CA PRO A 81 4.81 0.75 21.04
C PRO A 81 3.57 1.66 21.01
N LYS A 82 3.18 2.12 19.83
CA LYS A 82 1.95 2.91 19.65
C LYS A 82 0.75 2.03 19.93
N SER A 83 -0.09 2.46 20.88
CA SER A 83 -1.34 1.77 21.18
C SER A 83 -2.41 2.10 20.15
N VAL A 84 -3.11 1.08 19.67
CA VAL A 84 -4.38 1.25 18.97
C VAL A 84 -5.40 1.88 19.94
N PRO A 85 -6.24 2.85 19.51
CA PRO A 85 -7.27 3.41 20.37
C PRO A 85 -8.17 2.32 20.97
N ALA A 86 -8.48 2.40 22.27
CA ALA A 86 -9.22 1.34 22.96
C ALA A 86 -10.60 1.04 22.36
N ALA A 87 -11.24 2.03 21.72
CA ALA A 87 -12.50 1.83 21.02
C ALA A 87 -12.36 1.03 19.71
N ARG A 88 -11.14 0.96 19.15
CA ARG A 88 -10.82 0.27 17.90
C ARG A 88 -10.27 -1.13 18.15
N THR A 89 -11.06 -1.94 18.86
CA THR A 89 -10.72 -3.33 19.17
C THR A 89 -10.46 -4.16 17.91
N ASP A 90 -11.15 -3.85 16.82
CA ASP A 90 -10.94 -4.42 15.49
C ASP A 90 -9.50 -4.31 14.98
N LEU A 91 -8.82 -3.21 15.30
CA LEU A 91 -7.45 -2.99 14.86
C LEU A 91 -6.40 -3.59 15.83
N SER A 92 -6.80 -4.05 17.02
CA SER A 92 -5.90 -4.55 18.06
C SER A 92 -5.80 -6.08 18.12
N VAL A 93 -6.27 -6.78 17.08
CA VAL A 93 -6.48 -8.24 17.10
C VAL A 93 -5.21 -9.08 17.24
N PHE A 94 -4.05 -8.49 16.94
CA PHE A 94 -2.73 -9.11 17.00
C PHE A 94 -2.00 -8.92 18.34
N GLY A 95 -2.62 -8.24 19.30
CA GLY A 95 -2.00 -8.00 20.59
C GLY A 95 -1.27 -6.65 20.70
N PRO A 96 -0.68 -6.38 21.87
CA PRO A 96 -0.06 -5.09 22.17
C PRO A 96 1.01 -4.70 21.12
N GLY A 97 0.99 -3.43 20.73
CA GLY A 97 1.95 -2.86 19.78
C GLY A 97 1.71 -3.21 18.31
N TRP A 98 0.75 -4.07 17.98
CA TRP A 98 0.39 -4.36 16.58
C TRP A 98 -0.97 -3.77 16.23
N GLN A 99 -1.00 -3.03 15.11
CA GLN A 99 -2.21 -2.55 14.47
C GLN A 99 -2.51 -3.43 13.25
N ALA A 100 -3.71 -3.99 13.16
CA ALA A 100 -4.17 -4.69 11.96
C ALA A 100 -4.47 -3.70 10.82
N GLU A 101 -4.14 -4.11 9.61
CA GLU A 101 -4.39 -3.37 8.37
C GLU A 101 -5.30 -4.21 7.47
N PHE A 102 -6.61 -4.05 7.61
CA PHE A 102 -7.57 -4.67 6.68
C PHE A 102 -7.73 -3.80 5.44
N LEU A 103 -7.72 -4.41 4.25
CA LEU A 103 -7.77 -3.70 2.97
C LEU A 103 -6.62 -2.67 2.86
N GLY A 104 -5.44 -3.05 3.33
CA GLY A 104 -4.23 -2.22 3.40
C GLY A 104 -4.37 -0.99 4.28
N GLY A 105 -5.21 -1.06 5.31
CA GLY A 105 -5.38 0.02 6.28
C GLY A 105 -6.55 0.95 5.97
N MET A 106 -7.29 0.74 4.89
CA MET A 106 -8.43 1.59 4.50
C MET A 106 -9.56 1.58 5.53
N THR A 107 -9.62 0.57 6.41
CA THR A 107 -10.55 0.51 7.54
C THR A 107 -10.05 1.26 8.78
N SER A 108 -8.81 1.73 8.82
CA SER A 108 -8.20 2.45 9.95
C SER A 108 -8.64 3.92 9.99
N ARG A 109 -9.96 4.14 9.95
CA ARG A 109 -10.59 5.47 9.95
C ARG A 109 -11.57 5.58 11.10
N LYS A 110 -11.69 6.76 11.69
CA LYS A 110 -12.63 7.08 12.77
C LYS A 110 -13.59 8.17 12.30
N LEU A 111 -14.88 8.00 12.56
CA LEU A 111 -15.92 8.97 12.22
C LEU A 111 -16.59 9.49 13.49
N GLU A 112 -16.65 10.81 13.64
CA GLU A 112 -17.23 11.48 14.79
C GLU A 112 -18.16 12.61 14.36
N SER A 113 -19.29 12.77 15.05
CA SER A 113 -20.12 13.97 14.91
C SER A 113 -19.69 14.99 15.97
N GLN A 114 -19.39 16.21 15.55
CA GLN A 114 -18.99 17.30 16.45
C GLN A 114 -19.60 18.62 16.00
N ASN A 115 -20.42 19.24 16.87
CA ASN A 115 -21.05 20.54 16.65
C ASN A 115 -21.81 20.63 15.31
N GLY A 116 -22.51 19.56 14.92
CA GLY A 116 -23.26 19.50 13.66
C GLY A 116 -22.41 19.28 12.41
N ALA A 117 -21.10 19.10 12.53
CA ALA A 117 -20.21 18.66 11.47
C ALA A 117 -19.81 17.18 11.67
N ILE A 118 -19.28 16.56 10.63
CA ILE A 118 -18.66 15.23 10.71
C ILE A 118 -17.15 15.39 10.59
N LEU A 119 -16.41 14.72 11.46
CA LEU A 119 -14.96 14.57 11.40
C LEU A 119 -14.62 13.14 11.01
N VAL A 120 -13.80 12.97 9.98
CA VAL A 120 -13.23 11.66 9.63
C VAL A 120 -11.72 11.73 9.80
N THR A 121 -11.17 10.90 10.68
CA THR A 121 -9.73 10.85 10.97
C THR A 121 -9.14 9.55 10.46
N ASP A 122 -8.08 9.62 9.66
CA ASP A 122 -7.21 8.49 9.37
C ASP A 122 -6.34 8.20 10.59
N LEU A 123 -6.45 7.01 11.17
CA LEU A 123 -5.78 6.66 12.42
C LEU A 123 -4.28 6.36 12.24
N ALA A 124 -3.85 6.07 11.02
CA ALA A 124 -2.44 5.83 10.74
C ALA A 124 -1.69 7.15 10.63
N SER A 125 -2.18 8.10 9.82
CA SER A 125 -1.53 9.41 9.65
C SER A 125 -1.93 10.45 10.70
N GLY A 126 -3.11 10.33 11.30
CA GLY A 126 -3.71 11.36 12.15
C GLY A 126 -4.34 12.52 11.36
N GLU A 127 -4.37 12.44 10.03
CA GLU A 127 -5.03 13.45 9.19
C GLU A 127 -6.55 13.42 9.42
N THR A 128 -7.15 14.59 9.65
CA THR A 128 -8.59 14.74 9.90
C THR A 128 -9.23 15.62 8.84
N ASP A 129 -10.25 15.08 8.18
CA ASP A 129 -11.13 15.79 7.26
C ASP A 129 -12.39 16.26 8.01
N ARG A 130 -12.75 17.54 7.83
CA ARG A 130 -13.93 18.15 8.44
C ARG A 130 -14.99 18.45 7.39
N TYR A 131 -16.17 17.88 7.59
CA TYR A 131 -17.31 17.99 6.68
C TYR A 131 -18.38 18.90 7.29
N GLU A 132 -18.59 20.05 6.66
CA GLU A 132 -19.57 21.04 7.08
C GLU A 132 -20.96 20.69 6.53
N PRO A 133 -22.05 20.94 7.29
CA PRO A 133 -23.40 20.63 6.84
C PRO A 133 -23.80 21.47 5.62
N ARG A 134 -24.46 20.81 4.67
CA ARG A 134 -25.02 21.42 3.44
C ARG A 134 -26.56 21.37 3.39
N GLY A 135 -27.18 20.81 4.42
CA GLY A 135 -28.63 20.67 4.55
C GLY A 135 -29.09 19.22 4.51
N GLY A 136 -30.38 19.01 4.78
CA GLY A 136 -30.99 17.69 4.83
C GLY A 136 -32.46 17.68 4.43
N VAL A 137 -32.98 16.49 4.18
CA VAL A 137 -34.39 16.28 3.80
C VAL A 137 -34.96 15.15 4.65
N ALA A 138 -36.06 15.42 5.35
CA ALA A 138 -36.80 14.41 6.09
C ALA A 138 -37.57 13.47 5.15
N PHE A 139 -37.63 12.18 5.49
CA PHE A 139 -38.46 11.24 4.76
C PHE A 139 -39.92 11.31 5.26
N PRO A 140 -40.94 11.16 4.38
CA PRO A 140 -42.35 11.18 4.79
C PRO A 140 -42.73 10.14 5.85
N GLY A 141 -42.00 9.02 5.93
CA GLY A 141 -42.23 7.92 6.88
C GLY A 141 -41.37 7.98 8.15
N GLY A 142 -40.70 9.11 8.41
CA GLY A 142 -39.72 9.25 9.50
C GLY A 142 -38.28 8.98 9.06
N GLY A 143 -37.34 9.60 9.77
CA GLY A 143 -35.92 9.64 9.38
C GLY A 143 -35.60 10.78 8.42
N GLU A 144 -34.35 10.85 8.00
CA GLU A 144 -33.82 11.95 7.18
C GLU A 144 -32.56 11.56 6.41
N VAL A 145 -32.20 12.38 5.43
CA VAL A 145 -30.88 12.38 4.82
C VAL A 145 -30.20 13.73 5.05
N ASN A 146 -29.04 13.72 5.69
CA ASN A 146 -28.20 14.89 5.90
C ASN A 146 -26.99 14.83 4.96
N ARG A 147 -26.63 15.97 4.37
CA ARG A 147 -25.48 16.09 3.46
C ARG A 147 -24.43 16.99 4.06
N TYR A 148 -23.17 16.62 3.87
CA TYR A 148 -22.02 17.35 4.35
C TYR A 148 -20.95 17.40 3.26
N GLU A 149 -20.09 18.41 3.32
CA GLU A 149 -19.02 18.61 2.36
C GLU A 149 -17.77 19.16 3.05
N ALA A 150 -16.62 18.60 2.73
CA ALA A 150 -15.31 19.05 3.19
C ALA A 150 -14.67 20.04 2.18
N ALA A 151 -13.61 20.72 2.62
CA ALA A 151 -12.93 21.74 1.81
C ALA A 151 -12.27 21.17 0.54
N ASP A 152 -11.92 19.89 0.53
CA ASP A 152 -11.35 19.16 -0.61
C ASP A 152 -12.41 18.66 -1.61
N GLY A 153 -13.69 18.99 -1.39
CA GLY A 153 -14.81 18.54 -2.21
C GLY A 153 -15.32 17.14 -1.86
N SER A 154 -14.75 16.48 -0.83
CA SER A 154 -15.27 15.24 -0.29
C SER A 154 -16.67 15.44 0.27
N LYS A 155 -17.54 14.44 0.10
CA LYS A 155 -18.97 14.52 0.46
C LYS A 155 -19.35 13.40 1.39
N ILE A 156 -20.21 13.70 2.35
CA ILE A 156 -20.88 12.70 3.18
C ILE A 156 -22.39 12.81 3.00
N SER A 157 -23.03 11.65 2.84
CA SER A 157 -24.47 11.48 2.96
C SER A 157 -24.76 10.58 4.16
N GLU A 158 -25.31 11.15 5.22
CA GLU A 158 -25.82 10.43 6.38
C GLU A 158 -27.31 10.16 6.17
N THR A 159 -27.71 8.89 6.20
CA THR A 159 -29.09 8.48 5.92
C THR A 159 -29.64 7.71 7.11
N THR A 160 -30.70 8.23 7.70
CA THR A 160 -31.43 7.60 8.81
C THR A 160 -32.80 7.15 8.32
N ARG A 161 -33.09 5.84 8.39
CA ARG A 161 -34.36 5.24 7.93
C ARG A 161 -34.87 4.19 8.90
N TRP A 162 -36.18 3.95 8.90
CA TRP A 162 -36.78 2.84 9.65
C TRP A 162 -36.33 1.50 9.06
N ASP A 163 -35.68 0.68 9.88
CA ASP A 163 -35.33 -0.70 9.56
C ASP A 163 -36.39 -1.61 10.20
N SER A 164 -37.28 -2.17 9.38
CA SER A 164 -38.37 -3.01 9.86
C SER A 164 -37.90 -4.34 10.43
N ALA A 165 -36.74 -4.85 10.01
CA ALA A 165 -36.18 -6.08 10.55
C ALA A 165 -35.58 -5.85 11.94
N ALA A 166 -34.96 -4.69 12.16
CA ALA A 166 -34.45 -4.29 13.48
C ALA A 166 -35.53 -3.70 14.40
N GLY A 167 -36.66 -3.25 13.84
CA GLY A 167 -37.71 -2.54 14.59
C GLY A 167 -37.24 -1.20 15.16
N ALA A 168 -36.29 -0.55 14.49
CA ALA A 168 -35.64 0.68 14.97
C ALA A 168 -35.20 1.57 13.79
N MET A 169 -34.91 2.85 14.08
CA MET A 169 -34.21 3.70 13.13
C MET A 169 -32.76 3.25 13.00
N ARG A 170 -32.27 3.15 11.77
CA ARG A 170 -30.89 2.82 11.45
C ARG A 170 -30.27 3.95 10.64
N THR A 171 -29.08 4.35 11.04
CA THR A 171 -28.27 5.36 10.33
C THR A 171 -27.12 4.67 9.62
N THR A 172 -26.94 5.00 8.35
CA THR A 172 -25.78 4.62 7.54
C THR A 172 -25.14 5.85 6.95
N ILE A 173 -23.83 5.82 6.73
CA ILE A 173 -23.09 6.92 6.14
C ILE A 173 -22.40 6.44 4.86
N SER A 174 -22.50 7.23 3.80
CA SER A 174 -21.69 7.10 2.60
C SER A 174 -20.78 8.31 2.50
N GLU A 175 -19.47 8.08 2.48
CA GLU A 175 -18.44 9.09 2.28
C GLU A 175 -17.85 8.90 0.88
N THR A 176 -17.85 9.95 0.06
CA THR A 176 -17.25 9.95 -1.28
C THR A 176 -16.12 10.97 -1.31
N ILE A 177 -14.92 10.49 -1.61
CA ILE A 177 -13.70 11.27 -1.70
C ILE A 177 -13.29 11.35 -3.16
N PRO A 178 -13.26 12.56 -3.76
CA PRO A 178 -12.71 12.76 -5.08
C PRO A 178 -11.27 12.23 -5.14
N VAL A 179 -10.97 11.47 -6.19
CA VAL A 179 -9.60 11.12 -6.53
C VAL A 179 -9.32 11.79 -7.86
N ASP A 180 -8.60 12.91 -7.81
CA ASP A 180 -8.16 13.62 -9.00
C ASP A 180 -6.68 13.31 -9.22
N PRO A 181 -6.32 12.50 -10.23
CA PRO A 181 -4.93 12.23 -10.56
C PRO A 181 -4.21 13.46 -11.14
N GLY A 182 -4.85 14.63 -11.22
CA GLY A 182 -4.26 15.84 -11.76
C GLY A 182 -4.18 15.83 -13.29
N SER A 183 -3.48 16.83 -13.84
CA SER A 183 -3.19 16.86 -15.27
C SER A 183 -2.20 15.75 -15.63
N ILE A 184 -2.55 14.97 -16.65
CA ILE A 184 -1.66 13.96 -17.24
C ILE A 184 -0.50 14.70 -17.93
N GLU A 185 0.74 14.29 -17.65
CA GLU A 185 1.93 14.88 -18.26
C GLU A 185 1.98 14.57 -19.78
N GLU A 186 2.69 15.39 -20.56
CA GLU A 186 2.82 15.13 -22.00
C GLU A 186 3.53 13.78 -22.24
N GLY A 187 2.87 12.86 -22.95
CA GLY A 187 3.37 11.51 -23.21
C GLY A 187 2.95 10.45 -22.18
N ASP A 188 2.25 10.85 -21.13
CA ASP A 188 1.68 9.98 -20.11
C ASP A 188 0.22 9.59 -20.46
N GLU A 189 -0.28 8.50 -19.89
CA GLU A 189 -1.63 7.99 -20.12
C GLU A 189 -2.55 8.25 -18.92
N GLY A 190 -3.84 8.45 -19.18
CA GLY A 190 -4.85 8.43 -18.12
C GLY A 190 -5.26 7.01 -17.75
N PHE A 191 -6.05 6.88 -16.69
CA PHE A 191 -6.79 5.64 -16.46
C PHE A 191 -7.69 5.33 -17.64
N THR A 192 -7.45 4.21 -18.34
CA THR A 192 -8.27 3.77 -19.47
C THR A 192 -8.87 2.39 -19.25
N ASP A 193 -10.01 2.15 -19.89
CA ASP A 193 -10.66 0.85 -19.86
C ASP A 193 -10.03 -0.16 -20.87
N GLU A 194 -10.73 -1.25 -21.14
CA GLU A 194 -10.26 -2.29 -22.08
C GLU A 194 -10.31 -1.81 -23.54
N SER A 195 -11.22 -0.89 -23.86
CA SER A 195 -11.33 -0.25 -25.18
C SER A 195 -10.30 0.87 -25.37
N GLY A 196 -9.64 1.30 -24.29
CA GLY A 196 -8.75 2.45 -24.28
C GLY A 196 -9.46 3.77 -23.99
N ASP A 197 -10.74 3.73 -23.60
CA ASP A 197 -11.51 4.91 -23.29
C ASP A 197 -11.16 5.42 -21.87
N PRO A 198 -11.03 6.75 -21.65
CA PRO A 198 -10.71 7.30 -20.34
C PRO A 198 -11.80 6.98 -19.28
N ILE A 199 -11.36 6.55 -18.10
CA ILE A 199 -12.22 6.37 -16.93
C ILE A 199 -12.42 7.73 -16.25
N SER A 200 -13.67 8.09 -15.98
CA SER A 200 -13.99 9.40 -15.40
C SER A 200 -13.48 9.53 -13.95
N ALA A 201 -13.07 10.73 -13.53
CA ALA A 201 -12.69 11.00 -12.14
C ALA A 201 -13.81 10.67 -11.14
N GLY A 202 -15.08 10.79 -11.54
CA GLY A 202 -16.22 10.38 -10.74
C GLY A 202 -16.32 8.86 -10.54
N ASP A 203 -15.90 8.06 -11.52
CA ASP A 203 -15.86 6.60 -11.40
C ASP A 203 -14.63 6.10 -10.62
N LEU A 204 -13.56 6.91 -10.58
CA LEU A 204 -12.37 6.68 -9.75
C LEU A 204 -12.53 7.17 -8.30
N ALA A 205 -13.54 7.99 -8.02
CA ALA A 205 -13.80 8.52 -6.68
C ALA A 205 -13.95 7.38 -5.67
N LEU A 206 -13.24 7.52 -4.56
CA LEU A 206 -13.22 6.52 -3.50
C LEU A 206 -14.46 6.67 -2.65
N THR A 207 -15.22 5.59 -2.48
CA THR A 207 -16.43 5.56 -1.67
C THR A 207 -16.24 4.65 -0.46
N TYR A 208 -16.53 5.16 0.72
CA TYR A 208 -16.62 4.39 1.96
C TYR A 208 -18.07 4.27 2.40
N SER A 209 -18.45 3.06 2.79
CA SER A 209 -19.70 2.77 3.48
C SER A 209 -19.40 2.62 4.97
N TRP A 210 -20.25 3.21 5.80
CA TRP A 210 -20.09 3.27 7.25
C TRP A 210 -21.37 2.82 7.96
N GLU A 211 -21.21 2.02 9.00
CA GLU A 211 -22.31 1.60 9.89
C GLU A 211 -21.85 1.59 11.35
N GLN A 212 -22.80 1.69 12.27
CA GLN A 212 -22.53 1.53 13.69
C GLN A 212 -22.40 0.05 14.06
N VAL A 213 -21.28 -0.29 14.71
CA VAL A 213 -20.93 -1.61 15.22
C VAL A 213 -20.67 -1.48 16.72
N GLY A 214 -21.43 -2.22 17.51
CA GLY A 214 -21.40 -2.12 18.98
C GLY A 214 -22.34 -1.03 19.51
N THR A 215 -22.40 -0.88 20.84
CA THR A 215 -23.43 -0.07 21.52
C THR A 215 -22.89 1.06 22.39
N GLN A 216 -21.56 1.20 22.53
CA GLN A 216 -20.93 2.21 23.38
C GLN A 216 -19.65 2.77 22.75
N GLY A 217 -19.42 4.08 22.95
CA GLY A 217 -18.21 4.77 22.49
C GLY A 217 -18.18 5.05 20.99
N ASP A 218 -16.98 4.98 20.40
CA ASP A 218 -16.76 5.07 18.96
C ASP A 218 -17.21 3.76 18.28
N THR A 219 -18.42 3.78 17.72
CA THR A 219 -19.07 2.62 17.09
C THR A 219 -19.06 2.67 15.56
N TRP A 220 -18.68 3.78 14.93
CA TRP A 220 -18.69 3.87 13.47
C TRP A 220 -17.54 3.06 12.86
N ARG A 221 -17.89 2.14 11.97
CA ARG A 221 -16.91 1.30 11.26
C ARG A 221 -17.14 1.34 9.76
N VAL A 222 -16.05 1.31 9.02
CA VAL A 222 -16.08 1.13 7.57
C VAL A 222 -16.58 -0.29 7.28
N THR A 223 -17.70 -0.41 6.59
CA THR A 223 -18.29 -1.68 6.14
C THR A 223 -18.09 -1.92 4.64
N GLY A 224 -17.57 -0.94 3.91
CA GLY A 224 -17.15 -1.13 2.54
C GLY A 224 -16.27 0.00 2.03
N VAL A 225 -15.41 -0.31 1.06
CA VAL A 225 -14.53 0.65 0.40
C VAL A 225 -14.24 0.23 -1.05
N GLY A 226 -14.31 1.18 -1.97
CA GLY A 226 -13.92 0.96 -3.36
C GLY A 226 -14.30 2.10 -4.28
N GLN A 227 -14.34 1.80 -5.57
CA GLN A 227 -14.64 2.76 -6.64
C GLN A 227 -15.73 2.19 -7.54
N LYS A 228 -16.49 3.07 -8.21
CA LYS A 228 -17.49 2.63 -9.17
C LYS A 228 -16.84 1.88 -10.34
N ALA A 229 -15.65 2.29 -10.77
CA ALA A 229 -14.90 1.64 -11.86
C ALA A 229 -14.46 0.20 -11.54
N PHE A 230 -14.14 -0.12 -10.27
CA PHE A 230 -13.46 -1.37 -9.89
C PHE A 230 -14.18 -2.19 -8.80
N GLY A 231 -15.41 -1.78 -8.46
CA GLY A 231 -16.21 -2.37 -7.40
C GLY A 231 -15.69 -2.08 -5.98
N ALA A 232 -16.52 -2.41 -5.00
CA ALA A 232 -16.24 -2.21 -3.59
C ALA A 232 -16.03 -3.53 -2.85
N SER A 233 -15.00 -3.57 -2.02
CA SER A 233 -14.83 -4.62 -1.02
C SER A 233 -15.72 -4.31 0.18
N SER A 234 -16.26 -5.33 0.83
CA SER A 234 -17.08 -5.20 2.05
C SER A 234 -16.39 -5.82 3.25
N VAL A 235 -16.68 -5.27 4.43
CA VAL A 235 -16.13 -5.67 5.73
C VAL A 235 -17.30 -5.92 6.66
N ARG A 236 -17.32 -7.08 7.31
CA ARG A 236 -18.27 -7.39 8.38
C ARG A 236 -17.55 -7.49 9.69
N TYR A 237 -18.30 -7.27 10.76
CA TYR A 237 -17.81 -7.30 12.12
C TYR A 237 -18.58 -8.35 12.92
N ASP A 238 -17.92 -8.97 13.90
CA ASP A 238 -18.57 -9.84 14.88
C ASP A 238 -19.26 -9.03 15.99
N SER A 239 -19.89 -9.72 16.93
CA SER A 239 -20.57 -9.10 18.08
C SER A 239 -19.63 -8.37 19.05
N GLN A 240 -18.31 -8.61 18.97
CA GLN A 240 -17.29 -7.92 19.76
C GLN A 240 -16.70 -6.72 18.99
N GLY A 241 -17.23 -6.43 17.81
CA GLY A 241 -16.80 -5.33 16.96
C GLY A 241 -15.49 -5.58 16.24
N ARG A 242 -15.01 -6.83 16.14
CA ARG A 242 -13.81 -7.21 15.39
C ARG A 242 -14.17 -7.61 13.98
N VAL A 243 -13.27 -7.43 13.01
CA VAL A 243 -13.52 -7.85 11.62
C VAL A 243 -13.74 -9.36 11.57
N SER A 244 -14.88 -9.80 11.05
CA SER A 244 -15.23 -11.22 10.91
C SER A 244 -15.01 -11.71 9.48
N THR A 245 -15.33 -10.89 8.49
CA THR A 245 -15.09 -11.21 7.08
C THR A 245 -14.69 -9.99 6.26
N VAL A 246 -13.84 -10.20 5.27
CA VAL A 246 -13.57 -9.26 4.18
C VAL A 246 -13.93 -9.94 2.87
N THR A 247 -14.81 -9.33 2.08
CA THR A 247 -15.26 -9.86 0.79
C THR A 247 -14.86 -8.90 -0.31
N ALA A 248 -14.15 -9.40 -1.32
CA ALA A 248 -13.85 -8.65 -2.53
C ALA A 248 -14.64 -9.20 -3.72
N PRO A 249 -15.19 -8.32 -4.58
CA PRO A 249 -15.87 -8.75 -5.80
C PRO A 249 -14.88 -9.41 -6.77
N ALA A 250 -15.41 -10.16 -7.73
CA ALA A 250 -14.62 -10.61 -8.87
C ALA A 250 -14.01 -9.40 -9.60
N ALA A 251 -12.79 -9.55 -10.09
CA ALA A 251 -12.05 -8.47 -10.74
C ALA A 251 -11.20 -9.06 -11.88
N GLY A 252 -11.52 -8.68 -13.12
CA GLY A 252 -10.90 -9.29 -14.30
C GLY A 252 -11.12 -10.80 -14.34
N ASP A 253 -10.04 -11.56 -14.53
CA ASP A 253 -10.04 -13.03 -14.53
C ASP A 253 -10.09 -13.63 -13.11
N GLU A 254 -9.99 -12.81 -12.06
CA GLU A 254 -9.97 -13.30 -10.68
C GLU A 254 -11.38 -13.42 -10.09
N PRO A 255 -11.75 -14.61 -9.56
CA PRO A 255 -13.04 -14.81 -8.93
C PRO A 255 -13.17 -13.96 -7.65
N GLY A 256 -14.41 -13.69 -7.25
CA GLY A 256 -14.69 -13.04 -5.97
C GLY A 256 -14.12 -13.87 -4.82
N SER A 257 -13.62 -13.18 -3.79
CA SER A 257 -12.95 -13.81 -2.64
C SER A 257 -13.61 -13.43 -1.33
N VAL A 258 -13.56 -14.35 -0.37
CA VAL A 258 -13.98 -14.13 1.01
C VAL A 258 -12.84 -14.57 1.93
N LEU A 259 -12.40 -13.64 2.76
CA LEU A 259 -11.54 -13.91 3.91
C LEU A 259 -12.40 -13.97 5.16
N ALA A 260 -12.23 -15.03 5.95
CA ALA A 260 -12.83 -15.14 7.27
C ALA A 260 -11.75 -15.15 8.34
N PHE A 261 -12.01 -14.41 9.42
CA PHE A 261 -11.08 -14.15 10.51
C PHE A 261 -11.53 -14.91 11.74
N HIS A 262 -10.73 -15.88 12.17
CA HIS A 262 -11.08 -16.76 13.27
C HIS A 262 -10.34 -16.35 14.52
N TYR A 263 -11.08 -16.05 15.58
CA TYR A 263 -10.52 -15.61 16.85
C TYR A 263 -10.53 -16.73 17.88
N ALA A 264 -9.46 -16.83 18.66
CA ALA A 264 -9.38 -17.82 19.72
C ALA A 264 -10.38 -17.51 20.84
N THR A 265 -11.11 -18.53 21.31
CA THR A 265 -12.04 -18.44 22.44
C THR A 265 -11.41 -18.85 23.77
N SER A 266 -10.22 -19.47 23.74
CA SER A 266 -9.47 -19.90 24.91
C SER A 266 -7.97 -19.64 24.69
N THR A 267 -7.23 -19.52 25.79
CA THR A 267 -5.77 -19.35 25.76
C THR A 267 -5.10 -20.71 25.92
N THR A 268 -4.35 -21.13 24.90
CA THR A 268 -3.48 -22.32 24.95
C THR A 268 -2.00 -21.95 25.07
N ALA A 269 -1.65 -20.68 24.85
CA ALA A 269 -0.31 -20.15 25.09
C ALA A 269 0.10 -20.29 26.56
N THR A 270 1.34 -20.72 26.77
CA THR A 270 1.95 -20.88 28.10
C THR A 270 3.31 -20.20 28.16
N ALA A 271 3.93 -20.18 29.33
CA ALA A 271 5.32 -19.72 29.45
C ALA A 271 6.32 -20.60 28.68
N ALA A 272 5.97 -21.87 28.40
CA ALA A 272 6.85 -22.85 27.77
C ALA A 272 6.58 -23.06 26.27
N ALA A 273 5.41 -22.66 25.77
CA ALA A 273 5.00 -22.88 24.39
C ALA A 273 4.09 -21.76 23.89
N PHE A 274 4.35 -21.30 22.67
CA PHE A 274 3.46 -20.37 21.98
C PHE A 274 2.18 -21.08 21.55
N GLY A 275 1.06 -20.37 21.57
CA GLY A 275 -0.25 -20.94 21.24
C GLY A 275 -1.31 -19.87 21.00
N ASP A 276 -2.57 -20.27 21.06
CA ASP A 276 -3.72 -19.38 20.93
C ASP A 276 -3.83 -18.49 22.18
N TYR A 277 -4.32 -17.26 22.02
CA TYR A 277 -4.66 -16.37 23.13
C TYR A 277 -6.09 -15.87 22.99
N ALA A 278 -6.92 -16.07 24.02
CA ALA A 278 -8.34 -15.73 23.97
C ALA A 278 -8.57 -14.27 23.54
N GLY A 279 -9.44 -14.08 22.55
CA GLY A 279 -9.77 -12.78 21.97
C GLY A 279 -8.85 -12.32 20.83
N ARG A 280 -7.71 -12.98 20.60
CA ARG A 280 -6.78 -12.64 19.50
C ARG A 280 -7.07 -13.43 18.24
N LEU A 281 -6.61 -12.90 17.10
CA LEU A 281 -6.74 -13.57 15.81
C LEU A 281 -5.89 -14.84 15.81
N LYS A 282 -6.52 -15.98 15.52
CA LYS A 282 -5.86 -17.29 15.47
C LYS A 282 -5.42 -17.63 14.06
N ASP A 283 -6.33 -17.51 13.12
CA ASP A 283 -6.08 -17.87 11.73
C ASP A 283 -7.01 -17.11 10.77
N ILE A 284 -6.62 -17.10 9.49
CA ILE A 284 -7.41 -16.53 8.40
C ILE A 284 -7.65 -17.64 7.38
N THR A 285 -8.89 -17.78 6.94
CA THR A 285 -9.25 -18.67 5.83
C THR A 285 -9.66 -17.87 4.60
N LEU A 286 -9.27 -18.32 3.42
CA LEU A 286 -9.61 -17.75 2.13
C LEU A 286 -10.45 -18.75 1.32
N SER A 287 -11.53 -18.28 0.71
CA SER A 287 -12.28 -19.01 -0.31
C SER A 287 -12.51 -18.13 -1.54
N TYR A 288 -12.42 -18.72 -2.72
CA TYR A 288 -12.82 -18.09 -3.98
C TYR A 288 -14.15 -18.66 -4.46
N GLY A 289 -15.10 -17.81 -4.84
CA GLY A 289 -16.42 -18.27 -5.29
C GLY A 289 -17.08 -19.22 -4.28
N SER A 290 -17.31 -20.47 -4.69
CA SER A 290 -17.89 -21.55 -3.87
C SER A 290 -16.86 -22.59 -3.40
N GLU A 291 -15.57 -22.33 -3.57
CA GLU A 291 -14.51 -23.25 -3.16
C GLU A 291 -14.48 -23.43 -1.64
N THR A 292 -13.95 -24.57 -1.20
CA THR A 292 -13.76 -24.83 0.24
C THR A 292 -12.73 -23.86 0.81
N PRO A 293 -13.02 -23.17 1.93
CA PRO A 293 -12.05 -22.27 2.54
C PRO A 293 -10.75 -22.99 2.93
N VAL A 294 -9.61 -22.38 2.61
CA VAL A 294 -8.29 -22.85 3.00
C VAL A 294 -7.65 -21.89 3.99
N THR A 295 -6.96 -22.40 5.01
CA THR A 295 -6.18 -21.54 5.91
C THR A 295 -5.00 -20.94 5.17
N VAL A 296 -4.86 -19.62 5.22
CA VAL A 296 -3.79 -18.87 4.55
C VAL A 296 -2.86 -18.16 5.52
N ALA A 297 -3.27 -17.98 6.78
CA ALA A 297 -2.42 -17.44 7.83
C ALA A 297 -2.73 -18.06 9.19
N ARG A 298 -1.72 -18.22 10.05
CA ARG A 298 -1.85 -18.65 11.46
C ARG A 298 -0.97 -17.81 12.38
N TYR A 299 -1.44 -17.57 13.60
CA TYR A 299 -0.77 -16.73 14.57
C TYR A 299 -0.60 -17.45 15.91
N GLY A 300 0.57 -17.29 16.52
CA GLY A 300 0.88 -17.83 17.85
C GLY A 300 1.35 -16.74 18.80
N TYR A 301 0.93 -16.83 20.05
CA TYR A 301 1.14 -15.84 21.09
C TYR A 301 1.86 -16.45 22.29
N ASP A 302 2.46 -15.61 23.12
CA ASP A 302 2.89 -16.01 24.46
C ASP A 302 1.75 -15.91 25.50
N ALA A 303 2.03 -16.30 26.75
CA ALA A 303 1.06 -16.21 27.85
C ALA A 303 0.64 -14.77 28.22
N ALA A 304 1.36 -13.74 27.74
CA ALA A 304 1.01 -12.34 27.91
C ALA A 304 0.17 -11.78 26.73
N GLY A 305 -0.09 -12.60 25.71
CA GLY A 305 -0.84 -12.21 24.51
C GLY A 305 -0.04 -11.35 23.54
N LEU A 306 1.30 -11.36 23.63
CA LEU A 306 2.18 -10.79 22.61
C LEU A 306 2.33 -11.79 21.47
N LEU A 307 2.23 -11.29 20.23
CA LEU A 307 2.39 -12.09 19.03
C LEU A 307 3.82 -12.59 18.89
N ARG A 308 4.02 -13.90 18.85
CA ARG A 308 5.34 -14.54 18.77
C ARG A 308 5.60 -15.17 17.42
N THR A 309 4.58 -15.70 16.77
CA THR A 309 4.71 -16.32 15.46
C THR A 309 3.60 -15.88 14.52
N ALA A 310 3.94 -15.76 13.24
CA ALA A 310 2.98 -15.54 12.17
C ALA A 310 3.39 -16.40 10.99
N ALA A 311 2.53 -17.32 10.59
CA ALA A 311 2.81 -18.27 9.53
C ALA A 311 1.94 -18.01 8.31
N ASP A 312 2.57 -17.89 7.15
CA ASP A 312 1.91 -18.10 5.87
C ASP A 312 1.74 -19.60 5.67
N THR A 313 0.53 -20.05 5.37
CA THR A 313 0.21 -21.47 5.21
C THR A 313 -0.20 -21.84 3.79
N ARG A 314 0.00 -20.94 2.83
CA ARG A 314 -0.35 -21.17 1.42
C ARG A 314 0.51 -22.29 0.82
N GLU A 315 -0.14 -23.18 0.09
CA GLU A 315 0.50 -24.16 -0.83
C GLU A 315 1.59 -25.05 -0.19
N GLY A 316 1.46 -25.37 1.11
CA GLY A 316 2.42 -26.23 1.82
C GLY A 316 3.75 -25.55 2.14
N VAL A 317 3.90 -24.27 1.83
CA VAL A 317 5.01 -23.43 2.27
C VAL A 317 4.63 -22.88 3.64
N SER A 318 5.10 -23.53 4.70
CA SER A 318 4.93 -23.02 6.08
C SER A 318 6.05 -22.06 6.40
N GLU A 319 5.93 -20.83 5.93
CA GLU A 319 6.85 -19.77 6.29
C GLU A 319 6.40 -19.10 7.57
N GLN A 320 7.24 -19.15 8.61
CA GLN A 320 6.91 -18.61 9.91
C GLN A 320 7.87 -17.46 10.25
N ALA A 321 7.31 -16.27 10.39
CA ALA A 321 7.99 -15.17 11.04
C ALA A 321 7.93 -15.34 12.56
N THR A 322 9.00 -14.99 13.25
CA THR A 322 9.09 -15.00 14.71
C THR A 322 9.49 -13.64 15.26
N TYR A 323 8.98 -13.33 16.46
CA TYR A 323 9.12 -12.02 17.09
C TYR A 323 9.54 -12.17 18.54
N ALA A 324 10.51 -11.36 18.97
CA ALA A 324 10.85 -11.17 20.37
C ALA A 324 10.70 -9.70 20.76
N TYR A 325 10.55 -9.46 22.06
CA TYR A 325 10.26 -8.14 22.60
C TYR A 325 11.17 -7.82 23.77
N ASP A 326 11.49 -6.54 23.92
CA ASP A 326 12.14 -6.04 25.12
C ASP A 326 11.13 -5.82 26.27
N SER A 327 11.63 -5.37 27.42
CA SER A 327 10.82 -5.10 28.61
C SER A 327 9.81 -3.95 28.46
N ALA A 328 9.97 -3.10 27.44
CA ALA A 328 9.03 -2.04 27.08
C ALA A 328 7.99 -2.52 26.04
N GLY A 329 8.03 -3.80 25.64
CA GLY A 329 7.10 -4.35 24.65
C GLY A 329 7.41 -3.93 23.22
N ARG A 330 8.60 -3.39 22.94
CA ARG A 330 9.07 -3.10 21.57
C ARG A 330 9.67 -4.34 20.95
N LEU A 331 9.54 -4.51 19.65
CA LEU A 331 10.20 -5.62 18.94
C LEU A 331 11.72 -5.53 19.11
N SER A 332 12.34 -6.52 19.74
CA SER A 332 13.80 -6.64 19.90
C SER A 332 14.42 -7.58 18.88
N SER A 333 13.63 -8.51 18.33
CA SER A 333 14.06 -9.43 17.27
C SER A 333 12.92 -9.65 16.29
N VAL A 334 13.25 -9.67 15.01
CA VAL A 334 12.36 -10.05 13.92
C VAL A 334 13.10 -11.07 13.08
N ASP A 335 12.59 -12.29 12.99
CA ASP A 335 13.07 -13.27 12.03
C ASP A 335 11.93 -13.55 11.06
N SER A 336 12.10 -13.15 9.80
CA SER A 336 11.09 -13.39 8.77
C SER A 336 11.75 -13.94 7.51
N PRO A 337 11.12 -14.90 6.83
CA PRO A 337 11.67 -15.40 5.57
C PRO A 337 11.80 -14.32 4.50
N ALA A 338 10.85 -13.38 4.44
CA ALA A 338 10.81 -12.30 3.46
C ALA A 338 11.85 -11.18 3.72
N GLN A 339 12.03 -10.76 4.97
CA GLN A 339 12.86 -9.59 5.33
C GLN A 339 14.20 -9.98 5.98
N GLY A 340 14.41 -11.25 6.32
CA GLY A 340 15.58 -11.74 7.03
C GLY A 340 15.48 -11.63 8.56
N SER A 341 16.58 -11.95 9.23
CA SER A 341 16.69 -11.95 10.70
C SER A 341 17.41 -10.70 11.20
N TRP A 342 16.74 -9.95 12.06
CA TRP A 342 17.15 -8.64 12.58
C TRP A 342 17.08 -8.59 14.10
N GLN A 343 18.11 -8.01 14.71
CA GLN A 343 18.09 -7.56 16.09
C GLN A 343 17.90 -6.05 16.13
N LEU A 344 17.00 -5.57 16.99
CA LEU A 344 16.63 -4.18 17.14
C LEU A 344 16.92 -3.74 18.58
N THR A 345 17.76 -2.73 18.74
CA THR A 345 18.11 -2.16 20.05
C THR A 345 17.70 -0.70 20.12
N PHE A 346 16.77 -0.39 21.02
CA PHE A 346 16.30 0.98 21.26
C PHE A 346 17.01 1.57 22.49
N THR A 347 17.58 2.76 22.34
CA THR A 347 18.32 3.43 23.41
C THR A 347 17.55 4.64 23.96
N GLY A 348 17.31 4.65 25.27
CA GLY A 348 16.68 5.77 25.96
C GLY A 348 15.29 6.11 25.39
N GLN A 349 15.08 7.39 25.07
CA GLN A 349 13.81 7.93 24.58
C GLN A 349 13.67 7.84 23.04
N SER A 350 14.71 7.39 22.34
CA SER A 350 14.69 7.30 20.87
C SER A 350 13.79 6.15 20.40
N ALA A 351 12.93 6.46 19.42
CA ALA A 351 12.21 5.46 18.66
C ALA A 351 13.01 4.91 17.47
N ALA A 352 14.13 5.52 17.08
CA ALA A 352 15.00 4.95 16.05
C ALA A 352 15.89 3.85 16.69
N PRO A 353 15.72 2.56 16.34
CA PRO A 353 16.58 1.52 16.87
C PRO A 353 17.92 1.47 16.12
N SER A 354 18.93 0.90 16.76
CA SER A 354 20.03 0.27 16.03
C SER A 354 19.58 -1.08 15.51
N ALA A 355 19.78 -1.36 14.22
CA ALA A 355 19.40 -2.63 13.60
C ALA A 355 20.63 -3.40 13.12
N THR A 356 20.77 -4.64 13.54
CA THR A 356 21.83 -5.54 13.08
C THR A 356 21.22 -6.80 12.48
N SER A 357 21.61 -7.14 11.25
CA SER A 357 21.22 -8.39 10.62
C SER A 357 22.10 -9.53 11.15
N SER A 358 21.49 -10.62 11.62
CA SER A 358 22.21 -11.88 11.88
C SER A 358 22.30 -12.75 10.61
N THR A 359 21.67 -12.30 9.53
CA THR A 359 21.72 -12.93 8.22
C THR A 359 22.86 -12.33 7.39
N PRO A 360 23.63 -13.12 6.61
CA PRO A 360 24.61 -12.58 5.68
C PRO A 360 23.99 -11.52 4.77
N ALA A 361 24.79 -10.51 4.40
CA ALA A 361 24.35 -9.49 3.46
C ALA A 361 23.80 -10.13 2.18
N PRO A 362 22.81 -9.50 1.51
CA PRO A 362 22.33 -9.97 0.22
C PRO A 362 23.52 -10.21 -0.71
N PRO A 363 23.45 -11.20 -1.63
CA PRO A 363 24.58 -11.53 -2.51
C PRO A 363 24.96 -10.39 -3.47
N ARG A 364 24.18 -9.32 -3.52
CA ARG A 364 24.33 -8.18 -4.42
C ARG A 364 24.48 -6.91 -3.58
N PRO A 365 25.51 -6.07 -3.80
CA PRO A 365 25.63 -4.80 -3.09
C PRO A 365 24.50 -3.84 -3.44
N VAL A 366 24.10 -3.02 -2.47
CA VAL A 366 23.18 -1.90 -2.69
C VAL A 366 23.80 -0.96 -3.73
N PRO A 367 23.09 -0.59 -4.81
CA PRO A 367 23.61 0.36 -5.78
C PRO A 367 23.87 1.73 -5.18
N THR A 368 24.87 2.43 -5.71
CA THR A 368 25.19 3.82 -5.32
C THR A 368 24.52 4.86 -6.23
N ALA A 369 23.91 4.45 -7.34
CA ALA A 369 23.26 5.33 -8.33
C ALA A 369 22.20 4.58 -9.16
N GLU A 370 21.29 5.32 -9.80
CA GLU A 370 20.23 4.82 -10.69
C GLU A 370 20.37 5.44 -12.11
N PRO A 371 20.08 4.72 -13.22
CA PRO A 371 19.73 3.29 -13.30
C PRO A 371 20.96 2.39 -13.13
N ALA A 372 20.88 1.42 -12.22
CA ALA A 372 21.92 0.40 -12.06
C ALA A 372 21.39 -0.95 -12.58
N PRO A 373 22.03 -1.58 -13.58
CA PRO A 373 21.63 -2.91 -14.01
C PRO A 373 21.75 -3.87 -12.82
N VAL A 374 20.75 -4.74 -12.63
CA VAL A 374 20.90 -5.80 -11.62
C VAL A 374 22.01 -6.74 -12.10
N PRO A 375 23.04 -7.07 -11.30
CA PRO A 375 24.20 -7.82 -11.80
C PRO A 375 23.84 -9.21 -12.37
N GLY A 376 24.67 -9.79 -13.24
CA GLY A 376 24.51 -11.19 -13.69
C GLY A 376 23.94 -11.39 -15.10
N GLY A 377 23.90 -10.34 -15.92
CA GLY A 377 23.63 -10.44 -17.35
C GLY A 377 24.17 -9.24 -18.12
N ASP A 378 24.13 -9.32 -19.45
CA ASP A 378 24.44 -8.21 -20.34
C ASP A 378 23.14 -7.47 -20.67
N PRO A 379 22.96 -6.20 -20.23
CA PRO A 379 21.76 -5.42 -20.53
C PRO A 379 21.56 -5.15 -22.03
N THR A 380 22.59 -5.38 -22.86
CA THR A 380 22.53 -5.24 -24.31
C THR A 380 22.19 -6.55 -25.05
N ALA A 381 22.10 -7.68 -24.34
CA ALA A 381 21.70 -8.94 -24.95
C ALA A 381 20.22 -8.92 -25.39
N GLY A 382 19.86 -9.68 -26.42
CA GLY A 382 18.48 -9.77 -26.96
C GLY A 382 17.47 -10.52 -26.07
N GLY A 383 17.76 -10.66 -24.77
CA GLY A 383 17.06 -11.55 -23.85
C GLY A 383 17.47 -13.03 -23.96
N PRO A 384 16.98 -13.89 -23.06
CA PRO A 384 17.21 -15.33 -23.14
C PRO A 384 16.56 -15.94 -24.39
N PRO A 385 17.17 -16.95 -25.03
CA PRO A 385 16.63 -17.57 -26.23
C PRO A 385 15.28 -18.24 -25.96
N PRO A 386 14.36 -18.30 -26.94
CA PRO A 386 13.16 -19.12 -26.83
C PRO A 386 13.55 -20.58 -26.63
N GLY A 387 13.16 -21.19 -25.50
CA GLY A 387 13.35 -22.62 -25.28
C GLY A 387 14.44 -23.04 -24.27
N ASP A 388 14.78 -22.22 -23.28
CA ASP A 388 15.51 -22.70 -22.08
C ASP A 388 14.75 -23.83 -21.34
N LEU A 389 13.46 -24.02 -21.66
CA LEU A 389 12.66 -25.21 -21.33
C LEU A 389 11.97 -25.74 -22.59
N THR A 390 11.92 -27.07 -22.77
CA THR A 390 11.32 -27.73 -23.94
C THR A 390 9.93 -28.27 -23.61
N GLY A 391 8.87 -27.59 -24.05
CA GLY A 391 7.49 -28.10 -23.90
C GLY A 391 6.92 -27.96 -22.48
N ASP A 392 6.12 -28.93 -22.03
CA ASP A 392 5.36 -28.94 -20.77
C ASP A 392 6.22 -28.99 -19.48
N ASP A 393 7.52 -28.69 -19.55
CA ASP A 393 8.49 -28.78 -18.43
C ASP A 393 8.17 -27.88 -17.23
N ILE A 394 7.31 -26.87 -17.39
CA ILE A 394 6.69 -26.12 -16.27
C ILE A 394 5.47 -26.90 -15.76
N THR A 395 5.67 -28.16 -15.38
CA THR A 395 4.66 -28.98 -14.67
C THR A 395 4.67 -28.74 -13.16
N GLY A 396 5.72 -28.11 -12.64
CA GLY A 396 5.83 -27.73 -11.22
C GLY A 396 5.08 -26.44 -10.90
N THR A 397 4.30 -26.45 -9.83
CA THR A 397 3.56 -25.27 -9.31
C THR A 397 4.42 -24.36 -8.42
N LEU A 398 5.75 -24.44 -8.52
CA LEU A 398 6.67 -23.70 -7.67
C LEU A 398 7.66 -22.92 -8.53
N ALA A 399 7.90 -21.68 -8.12
CA ALA A 399 8.87 -20.76 -8.70
C ALA A 399 10.26 -21.39 -8.82
N TYR A 400 11.03 -20.89 -9.78
CA TYR A 400 12.43 -21.27 -9.92
C TYR A 400 13.34 -20.03 -9.94
N PRO A 401 14.41 -20.02 -9.11
CA PRO A 401 14.76 -21.07 -8.14
C PRO A 401 13.78 -21.08 -6.95
N ARG A 402 13.61 -22.24 -6.29
CA ARG A 402 12.58 -22.43 -5.25
C ARG A 402 12.66 -21.48 -4.05
N HIS A 403 13.83 -20.90 -3.78
CA HIS A 403 13.96 -19.90 -2.72
C HIS A 403 13.37 -18.53 -3.12
N CYS A 404 13.12 -18.28 -4.42
CA CYS A 404 12.49 -17.09 -4.97
C CYS A 404 10.99 -17.31 -5.21
N TRP A 405 10.29 -17.93 -4.26
CA TRP A 405 8.89 -18.32 -4.44
C TRP A 405 7.87 -17.19 -4.20
N ALA A 406 8.26 -16.13 -3.49
CA ALA A 406 7.41 -15.00 -3.16
C ALA A 406 7.74 -13.77 -4.03
N ALA A 407 6.75 -12.91 -4.28
CA ALA A 407 6.90 -11.69 -5.07
C ALA A 407 7.96 -10.74 -4.48
N VAL A 408 8.01 -10.65 -3.14
CA VAL A 408 8.97 -9.81 -2.41
C VAL A 408 10.43 -10.22 -2.66
N HIS A 409 10.69 -11.49 -2.97
CA HIS A 409 12.05 -11.96 -3.25
C HIS A 409 12.59 -11.42 -4.58
N TRP A 410 11.71 -11.18 -5.55
CA TRP A 410 12.03 -10.65 -6.88
C TRP A 410 11.98 -9.13 -6.93
N MET A 411 10.93 -8.54 -6.35
CA MET A 411 10.58 -7.14 -6.60
C MET A 411 11.28 -6.17 -5.63
N TRP A 412 11.58 -6.59 -4.41
CA TRP A 412 12.29 -5.75 -3.44
C TRP A 412 13.77 -6.10 -3.37
N TYR A 413 14.59 -5.13 -2.96
CA TYR A 413 15.94 -5.42 -2.50
C TYR A 413 15.90 -6.27 -1.23
N SER A 414 15.85 -7.58 -1.41
CA SER A 414 15.74 -8.58 -0.34
C SER A 414 17.01 -9.43 -0.26
N ARG A 415 17.14 -10.17 0.84
CA ARG A 415 18.24 -11.13 1.06
C ARG A 415 18.31 -12.20 -0.04
N SER A 416 17.18 -12.62 -0.57
CA SER A 416 17.11 -13.64 -1.62
C SER A 416 17.84 -13.21 -2.88
N GLY A 417 17.92 -11.89 -3.15
CA GLY A 417 18.70 -11.32 -4.26
C GLY A 417 18.25 -11.83 -5.63
N CYS A 418 16.98 -12.25 -5.74
CA CYS A 418 16.43 -12.86 -6.93
C CYS A 418 16.28 -11.80 -8.02
N ALA A 419 16.84 -12.10 -9.18
CA ALA A 419 16.67 -11.28 -10.37
C ALA A 419 16.86 -12.16 -11.60
N ALA A 420 16.08 -11.87 -12.62
CA ALA A 420 16.05 -12.55 -13.90
C ALA A 420 15.52 -11.58 -14.96
N TRP A 421 15.76 -11.90 -16.23
CA TRP A 421 15.06 -11.24 -17.34
C TRP A 421 13.54 -11.36 -17.16
N ALA A 422 12.81 -10.36 -17.62
CA ALA A 422 11.35 -10.30 -17.49
C ALA A 422 10.68 -10.28 -18.88
N ALA A 423 9.71 -11.17 -19.08
CA ALA A 423 8.90 -11.24 -20.28
C ALA A 423 7.70 -10.27 -20.19
N HIS A 424 7.93 -9.00 -20.49
CA HIS A 424 6.94 -7.94 -20.44
C HIS A 424 7.01 -7.09 -21.72
N TYR A 425 6.07 -7.34 -22.66
CA TYR A 425 6.01 -6.72 -23.98
C TYR A 425 7.37 -6.80 -24.70
N GLY A 426 7.85 -8.02 -24.87
CA GLY A 426 9.24 -8.32 -25.23
C GLY A 426 10.08 -8.81 -24.05
N TRP A 427 11.40 -8.89 -24.23
CA TRP A 427 12.34 -9.20 -23.16
C TRP A 427 12.89 -7.91 -22.56
N ARG A 428 12.86 -7.81 -21.23
CA ARG A 428 13.32 -6.64 -20.49
C ARG A 428 14.37 -7.02 -19.46
N TYR A 429 15.46 -6.26 -19.43
CA TYR A 429 16.52 -6.43 -18.45
C TYR A 429 16.10 -5.80 -17.12
N PRO A 430 16.36 -6.44 -15.96
CA PRO A 430 16.05 -5.86 -14.66
C PRO A 430 17.04 -4.77 -14.24
N TYR A 431 16.52 -3.68 -13.70
CA TYR A 431 17.28 -2.56 -13.15
C TYR A 431 16.89 -2.30 -11.70
N TRP A 432 17.84 -1.84 -10.90
CA TRP A 432 17.54 -1.24 -9.62
C TRP A 432 16.87 0.11 -9.81
N LYS A 433 15.78 0.32 -9.09
CA LYS A 433 14.96 1.53 -9.09
C LYS A 433 14.87 2.09 -7.69
N ARG A 434 14.88 3.41 -7.56
CA ARG A 434 14.80 4.09 -6.28
C ARG A 434 13.43 4.71 -6.10
N LEU A 435 12.78 4.40 -4.99
CA LEU A 435 11.52 5.01 -4.59
C LEU A 435 11.76 6.40 -3.98
N PRO A 436 10.72 7.26 -3.85
CA PRO A 436 10.87 8.58 -3.24
C PRO A 436 11.42 8.59 -1.81
N THR A 437 11.18 7.54 -1.01
CA THR A 437 11.81 7.36 0.32
C THR A 437 13.30 6.99 0.24
N GLY A 438 13.82 6.73 -0.96
CA GLY A 438 15.18 6.26 -1.19
C GLY A 438 15.33 4.73 -1.15
N TYR A 439 14.25 3.98 -0.86
CA TYR A 439 14.26 2.52 -0.84
C TYR A 439 14.46 1.92 -2.24
N TRP A 440 15.16 0.79 -2.30
CA TRP A 440 15.52 0.13 -3.57
C TRP A 440 14.58 -1.03 -3.91
N VAL A 441 14.13 -1.04 -5.16
CA VAL A 441 13.31 -2.12 -5.75
C VAL A 441 13.91 -2.56 -7.08
N VAL A 442 13.47 -3.69 -7.60
CA VAL A 442 13.83 -4.19 -8.93
C VAL A 442 12.70 -3.84 -9.88
N GLY A 443 13.01 -3.17 -10.99
CA GLY A 443 12.06 -2.82 -12.04
C GLY A 443 12.61 -3.04 -13.44
N ILE A 444 11.81 -2.70 -14.45
CA ILE A 444 12.21 -2.70 -15.86
C ILE A 444 12.01 -1.33 -16.49
N ASN A 445 12.77 -1.03 -17.55
CA ASN A 445 12.59 0.19 -18.33
C ASN A 445 11.69 -0.13 -19.53
N HIS A 446 10.39 0.17 -19.44
CA HIS A 446 9.50 0.00 -20.58
C HIS A 446 8.56 1.18 -20.77
N ASP A 447 7.56 1.30 -19.91
CA ASP A 447 6.38 2.14 -20.14
C ASP A 447 5.79 2.71 -18.84
N HIS A 448 6.51 2.55 -17.71
CA HIS A 448 6.14 3.10 -16.41
C HIS A 448 4.72 2.72 -16.01
N CYS A 449 3.81 3.68 -15.80
CA CYS A 449 2.48 3.41 -15.27
C CYS A 449 1.41 3.21 -16.37
N THR A 450 1.71 2.55 -17.48
CA THR A 450 0.80 2.35 -18.64
C THR A 450 -0.68 2.22 -18.31
N LYS A 451 -1.52 2.97 -19.04
CA LYS A 451 -2.96 3.16 -18.78
C LYS A 451 -3.28 3.75 -17.40
N SER A 452 -2.35 4.50 -16.82
CA SER A 452 -2.54 5.33 -15.66
C SER A 452 -1.44 6.40 -15.60
N PRO A 453 -1.64 7.50 -14.86
CA PRO A 453 -0.62 8.53 -14.82
C PRO A 453 0.69 8.06 -14.16
N ASP A 454 1.83 8.52 -14.64
CA ASP A 454 3.14 8.30 -14.03
C ASP A 454 3.30 9.10 -12.73
N ARG A 455 2.73 10.31 -12.71
CA ARG A 455 2.85 11.27 -11.62
C ARG A 455 1.49 11.83 -11.17
N PRO A 456 0.58 10.98 -10.68
CA PRO A 456 -0.75 11.42 -10.29
C PRO A 456 -0.65 12.48 -9.19
N SER A 457 -1.22 13.65 -9.45
CA SER A 457 -1.19 14.84 -8.58
C SER A 457 0.23 15.24 -8.14
N GLY A 458 1.24 14.93 -8.95
CA GLY A 458 2.65 15.19 -8.67
C GLY A 458 3.38 14.13 -7.83
N PHE A 459 2.72 13.04 -7.41
CA PHE A 459 3.37 11.94 -6.70
C PHE A 459 4.09 11.01 -7.68
N ASP A 460 5.40 10.82 -7.55
CA ASP A 460 6.17 9.97 -8.47
C ASP A 460 5.92 8.46 -8.22
N PHE A 461 5.13 7.83 -9.10
CA PHE A 461 4.76 6.41 -9.00
C PHE A 461 5.60 5.51 -9.93
N ARG A 462 6.40 6.09 -10.83
CA ARG A 462 7.10 5.39 -11.91
C ARG A 462 7.96 4.23 -11.41
N SER A 463 8.80 4.45 -10.40
CA SER A 463 9.67 3.39 -9.85
C SER A 463 8.88 2.20 -9.27
N ALA A 464 7.67 2.44 -8.75
CA ALA A 464 6.81 1.38 -8.26
C ALA A 464 6.08 0.67 -9.42
N CYS A 465 5.69 1.39 -10.47
CA CYS A 465 5.12 0.81 -11.69
C CYS A 465 6.16 -0.04 -12.43
N ASP A 466 7.38 0.45 -12.62
CA ASP A 466 8.51 -0.32 -13.18
C ASP A 466 8.76 -1.63 -12.42
N MET A 467 8.59 -1.61 -11.09
CA MET A 467 8.68 -2.78 -10.23
C MET A 467 7.49 -3.74 -10.41
N HIS A 468 6.29 -3.21 -10.58
CA HIS A 468 5.09 -4.01 -10.86
C HIS A 468 5.20 -4.73 -12.20
N ASP A 469 5.64 -4.02 -13.25
CA ASP A 469 5.87 -4.60 -14.57
C ASP A 469 6.93 -5.68 -14.54
N TYR A 470 7.99 -5.49 -13.74
CA TYR A 470 8.98 -6.51 -13.49
C TYR A 470 8.35 -7.77 -12.86
N GLY A 471 7.57 -7.62 -11.80
CA GLY A 471 6.86 -8.74 -11.16
C GLY A 471 5.94 -9.47 -12.15
N TYR A 472 5.20 -8.73 -12.98
CA TYR A 472 4.38 -9.29 -14.06
C TYR A 472 5.22 -10.01 -15.10
N GLY A 473 6.37 -9.47 -15.49
CA GLY A 473 7.25 -10.09 -16.47
C GLY A 473 7.93 -11.36 -15.95
N VAL A 474 8.25 -11.43 -14.65
CA VAL A 474 8.79 -12.65 -14.03
C VAL A 474 7.73 -13.75 -13.91
N ILE A 475 6.44 -13.40 -13.73
CA ILE A 475 5.33 -14.34 -13.96
C ILE A 475 5.22 -14.69 -15.46
N GLY A 476 5.41 -13.67 -16.31
CA GLY A 476 5.40 -13.73 -17.76
C GLY A 476 6.35 -14.79 -18.34
N ASN A 477 7.49 -14.99 -17.69
CA ASN A 477 8.49 -15.99 -18.04
C ASN A 477 7.91 -17.40 -18.14
N THR A 478 6.90 -17.72 -17.32
CA THR A 478 6.17 -19.01 -17.39
C THR A 478 5.41 -19.21 -18.69
N TYR A 479 5.02 -18.13 -19.39
CA TYR A 479 4.32 -18.21 -20.68
C TYR A 479 5.29 -18.19 -21.86
N LYS A 480 6.55 -17.76 -21.66
CA LYS A 480 7.63 -17.83 -22.64
C LYS A 480 8.55 -19.05 -22.49
N GLY A 481 8.31 -19.91 -21.49
CA GLY A 481 9.11 -21.12 -21.26
C GLY A 481 10.51 -20.83 -20.74
N TYR A 482 10.69 -19.76 -19.96
CA TYR A 482 11.98 -19.43 -19.37
C TYR A 482 12.12 -20.02 -17.97
N GLY A 483 13.28 -20.63 -17.70
CA GLY A 483 13.53 -21.41 -16.49
C GLY A 483 13.47 -20.62 -15.18
N TYR A 484 13.61 -19.29 -15.21
CA TYR A 484 13.57 -18.44 -14.01
C TYR A 484 12.26 -17.67 -13.96
N TYR A 485 11.39 -17.98 -13.00
CA TYR A 485 10.04 -17.45 -12.97
C TYR A 485 9.42 -17.42 -11.58
N LEU A 486 8.35 -16.62 -11.45
CA LEU A 486 7.41 -16.60 -10.34
C LEU A 486 6.10 -17.27 -10.79
N ASP A 487 5.44 -18.00 -9.89
CA ASP A 487 4.25 -18.78 -10.25
C ASP A 487 3.06 -17.91 -10.72
N ARG A 488 2.26 -18.45 -11.64
CA ARG A 488 1.12 -17.74 -12.27
C ARG A 488 0.04 -17.31 -11.29
N ASN A 489 -0.15 -18.06 -10.21
CA ASN A 489 -1.09 -17.75 -9.12
C ASN A 489 -0.62 -16.61 -8.21
N ARG A 490 0.62 -16.10 -8.37
CA ARG A 490 1.20 -15.05 -7.53
C ARG A 490 0.84 -13.63 -7.97
N LYS A 491 -0.01 -13.46 -9.00
CA LYS A 491 -0.48 -12.15 -9.46
C LYS A 491 -1.01 -11.28 -8.31
N ALA A 492 -1.88 -11.83 -7.45
CA ALA A 492 -2.41 -11.10 -6.30
C ALA A 492 -1.33 -10.63 -5.33
N GLU A 493 -0.24 -11.40 -5.21
CA GLU A 493 0.92 -11.05 -4.39
C GLU A 493 1.75 -9.90 -5.00
N VAL A 494 1.97 -9.94 -6.32
CA VAL A 494 2.62 -8.84 -7.07
C VAL A 494 1.80 -7.55 -6.97
N ASP A 495 0.49 -7.62 -7.19
CA ASP A 495 -0.40 -6.46 -7.10
C ASP A 495 -0.44 -5.87 -5.69
N ASN A 496 -0.51 -6.72 -4.66
CA ASN A 496 -0.50 -6.28 -3.27
C ASN A 496 0.86 -5.68 -2.88
N LEU A 497 1.97 -6.25 -3.35
CA LEU A 497 3.29 -5.70 -3.08
C LEU A 497 3.47 -4.34 -3.77
N PHE A 498 2.95 -4.16 -4.98
CA PHE A 498 2.88 -2.86 -5.65
C PHE A 498 2.12 -1.84 -4.81
N TYR A 499 0.94 -2.20 -4.29
CA TYR A 499 0.18 -1.32 -3.42
C TYR A 499 0.92 -0.97 -2.12
N ILE A 500 1.51 -1.95 -1.44
CA ILE A 500 2.30 -1.71 -0.22
C ILE A 500 3.49 -0.82 -0.53
N THR A 501 4.15 -1.02 -1.67
CA THR A 501 5.27 -0.19 -2.11
C THR A 501 4.85 1.26 -2.30
N LEU A 502 3.74 1.49 -3.01
CA LEU A 502 3.17 2.84 -3.15
C LEU A 502 2.79 3.42 -1.78
N ARG A 503 2.05 2.68 -0.96
CA ARG A 503 1.49 3.15 0.30
C ARG A 503 2.57 3.49 1.35
N ASP A 504 3.56 2.62 1.51
CA ASP A 504 4.51 2.68 2.64
C ASP A 504 5.89 3.20 2.25
N TRP A 505 6.27 3.15 0.98
CA TRP A 505 7.62 3.51 0.51
C TRP A 505 7.65 4.60 -0.57
N THR A 506 6.49 4.96 -1.13
CA THR A 506 6.35 6.14 -2.00
C THR A 506 5.63 7.24 -1.23
N CYS A 507 4.40 6.98 -0.75
CA CYS A 507 3.54 8.00 -0.17
C CYS A 507 4.02 8.57 1.16
N THR A 508 4.84 7.85 1.92
CA THR A 508 5.42 8.31 3.19
C THR A 508 6.47 9.40 3.00
N ALA A 509 7.05 9.53 1.80
CA ALA A 509 8.01 10.60 1.49
C ALA A 509 7.34 11.99 1.33
N TYR A 510 6.01 12.03 1.19
CA TYR A 510 5.27 13.25 0.90
C TYR A 510 4.45 13.72 2.10
N ARG A 511 4.33 15.04 2.26
CA ARG A 511 3.49 15.66 3.31
C ARG A 511 2.01 15.32 3.18
N LYS A 512 1.48 15.26 1.96
CA LYS A 512 0.07 14.87 1.67
C LYS A 512 -0.08 13.35 1.56
N SER A 513 0.43 12.64 2.58
CA SER A 513 0.53 11.18 2.56
C SER A 513 -0.83 10.50 2.42
N GLY A 514 -1.89 11.04 3.03
CA GLY A 514 -3.24 10.48 2.91
C GLY A 514 -3.80 10.56 1.49
N SER A 515 -3.64 11.69 0.80
CA SER A 515 -4.06 11.83 -0.60
C SER A 515 -3.32 10.86 -1.52
N CYS A 516 -1.99 10.78 -1.38
CA CYS A 516 -1.18 9.82 -2.12
C CYS A 516 -1.63 8.37 -1.89
N LYS A 517 -1.89 7.97 -0.63
CA LYS A 517 -2.36 6.61 -0.30
C LYS A 517 -3.74 6.29 -0.89
N ARG A 518 -4.63 7.27 -0.98
CA ARG A 518 -5.95 7.12 -1.64
C ARG A 518 -5.77 6.86 -3.14
N ILE A 519 -4.88 7.60 -3.80
CA ILE A 519 -4.51 7.37 -5.22
C ILE A 519 -3.87 5.99 -5.37
N ALA A 520 -2.90 5.62 -4.51
CA ALA A 520 -2.27 4.30 -4.53
C ALA A 520 -3.28 3.14 -4.44
N TYR A 521 -4.36 3.31 -3.67
CA TYR A 521 -5.45 2.32 -3.61
C TYR A 521 -6.23 2.23 -4.94
N VAL A 522 -6.37 3.33 -5.69
CA VAL A 522 -6.95 3.30 -7.06
C VAL A 522 -6.06 2.51 -8.01
N TYR A 523 -4.73 2.73 -7.99
CA TYR A 523 -3.77 1.96 -8.79
C TYR A 523 -3.84 0.47 -8.49
N TRP A 524 -3.88 0.11 -7.21
CA TRP A 524 -4.05 -1.29 -6.79
C TRP A 524 -5.32 -1.91 -7.36
N LYS A 525 -6.46 -1.22 -7.22
CA LYS A 525 -7.75 -1.69 -7.72
C LYS A 525 -7.79 -1.77 -9.24
N PHE A 526 -7.09 -0.88 -9.93
CA PHE A 526 -6.94 -0.90 -11.39
C PHE A 526 -6.17 -2.14 -11.85
N VAL A 527 -4.96 -2.40 -11.35
CA VAL A 527 -4.16 -3.57 -11.78
C VAL A 527 -4.81 -4.90 -11.37
N ARG A 528 -5.52 -4.91 -10.24
CA ARG A 528 -6.35 -6.05 -9.82
C ARG A 528 -7.46 -6.37 -10.82
N ALA A 529 -8.12 -5.35 -11.36
CA ALA A 529 -9.24 -5.51 -12.27
C ALA A 529 -8.83 -5.69 -13.74
N LYS A 530 -7.71 -5.10 -14.16
CA LYS A 530 -7.33 -4.96 -15.58
C LYS A 530 -5.97 -5.52 -15.93
N GLY A 531 -5.07 -5.68 -14.95
CA GLY A 531 -3.73 -6.21 -15.18
C GLY A 531 -3.74 -7.71 -15.46
N ASN A 532 -2.92 -8.15 -16.42
CA ASN A 532 -2.75 -9.57 -16.71
C ASN A 532 -1.30 -9.87 -17.17
N PRO A 533 -0.49 -10.59 -16.36
CA PRO A 533 0.88 -10.95 -16.72
C PRO A 533 1.01 -11.67 -18.07
N LYS A 534 -0.02 -12.41 -18.48
CA LYS A 534 -0.05 -13.15 -19.75
C LYS A 534 -0.06 -12.23 -20.97
N ASN A 535 -0.64 -11.03 -20.85
CA ASN A 535 -0.74 -10.09 -21.96
C ASN A 535 0.64 -9.57 -22.38
N GLY A 536 1.46 -9.18 -21.39
CA GLY A 536 2.83 -8.75 -21.62
C GLY A 536 3.72 -9.88 -22.17
N ALA A 537 3.55 -11.10 -21.67
CA ALA A 537 4.35 -12.23 -22.13
C ALA A 537 4.08 -12.64 -23.59
N LYS A 538 2.85 -12.46 -24.11
CA LYS A 538 2.48 -12.84 -25.47
C LYS A 538 2.80 -11.79 -26.53
N ARG A 539 3.02 -10.54 -26.14
CA ARG A 539 3.45 -9.48 -27.05
C ARG A 539 4.97 -9.54 -27.23
N THR A 540 5.39 -9.51 -28.49
CA THR A 540 6.80 -9.61 -28.92
C THR A 540 7.50 -8.28 -28.80
#